data_AF-A0A1Q5UQ25-F1
#
_entry.id   AF-A0A1Q5UQ25-F1
#
_cell.length_a   1.000
_cell.length_b   1.000
_cell.length_c   1.000
_cell.angle_alpha   90.00
_cell.angle_beta   90.00
_cell.angle_gamma   90.00
#
_symmetry.space_group_name_H-M   'P 1'
#
loop_
_entity.id
_entity.type
_entity.pdbx_description
1 polymer ?
#
loop_
_entity_poly.entity_id
_entity_poly.type
_entity_poly.pdbx_seq_one_letter_code
_entity_poly.pdbx_strand_id
1 'polypeptide(L)'
;MALRSALSLGTNLHITDGRTHDASKEARCRLWWSIYSLEYLLTSMHGRASCIGEGLCSVPPPLPFEEELFEQPDIARLLQDRSLREAQLRPTLFETPTQLQSGPTWVADCKPCSALFFYHLTDLALITQAVLNKIYSIEGIREGSSVTEYRLQKYTLRMDRWLAKVPPPYQFTVPDAGPWHLNHAQLDDQTAPFARERVCLAMNYYSARVILCRPCLSQTHSPQQPSSSSATTTPPAPDANHRAKLRTDMATDCLQAACSLISILPENPDIAWFVRITPWWSVLHFIMQATTALLLALSFVSFPDQTTLPSSSESTSKSKATSNSNSKSASASASVSVSGSDPVIPNALALLDTDIETVIAQSKKALHCIHTLATVDPAARRAFLLCDGVVRRLAPALKIDLRDWPRAEGLVGGAGVDVSNMQRESQGQSQGPGQGQGGHEGSVDDGSRMEGLEDLLDFEGNGV
;
A
#
# COMPACT_ATOMS: atom_id res chain seq x y z
N MET A 1 11.43 -15.48 16.31
CA MET A 1 11.66 -16.68 17.15
C MET A 1 10.54 -17.70 17.02
N ALA A 2 9.27 -17.33 17.24
CA ALA A 2 8.11 -18.24 17.12
C ALA A 2 8.07 -18.99 15.77
N LEU A 3 8.29 -18.31 14.65
CA LEU A 3 8.35 -18.95 13.32
C LEU A 3 9.42 -20.05 13.23
N ARG A 4 10.64 -19.77 13.69
CA ARG A 4 11.74 -20.74 13.66
C ARG A 4 11.46 -21.94 14.56
N SER A 5 10.84 -21.72 15.73
CA SER A 5 10.40 -22.79 16.61
C SER A 5 9.30 -23.65 15.98
N ALA A 6 8.32 -23.03 15.33
CA ALA A 6 7.27 -23.71 14.58
C ALA A 6 7.83 -24.61 13.47
N LEU A 7 8.78 -24.08 12.67
CA LEU A 7 9.48 -24.85 11.65
C LEU A 7 10.28 -26.01 12.25
N SER A 8 11.01 -25.78 13.36
CA SER A 8 11.76 -26.83 14.05
C SER A 8 10.87 -27.93 14.63
N LEU A 9 9.66 -27.58 15.06
CA LEU A 9 8.67 -28.53 15.55
C LEU A 9 7.89 -29.21 14.42
N GLY A 10 8.09 -28.78 13.15
CA GLY A 10 7.36 -29.29 12.00
C GLY A 10 5.88 -28.90 12.01
N THR A 11 5.49 -27.75 12.58
CA THR A 11 4.08 -27.33 12.59
C THR A 11 3.58 -26.95 11.20
N ASN A 12 4.51 -26.58 10.32
CA ASN A 12 4.31 -26.30 8.89
C ASN A 12 4.04 -27.55 8.04
N LEU A 13 4.14 -28.75 8.64
CA LEU A 13 3.96 -30.02 7.97
C LEU A 13 2.59 -30.62 8.30
N HIS A 14 1.93 -31.15 7.28
CA HIS A 14 0.70 -31.92 7.46
C HIS A 14 0.96 -33.24 8.20
N ILE A 15 0.17 -33.49 9.24
CA ILE A 15 0.21 -34.73 10.02
C ILE A 15 -0.70 -35.76 9.37
N THR A 16 -0.13 -36.89 8.97
CA THR A 16 -0.85 -38.03 8.34
C THR A 16 -1.09 -39.21 9.29
N ASP A 17 -0.70 -39.09 10.57
CA ASP A 17 -0.82 -40.20 11.50
C ASP A 17 -2.28 -40.51 11.88
N GLY A 18 -2.58 -41.78 12.13
CA GLY A 18 -3.91 -42.20 12.63
C GLY A 18 -4.05 -42.10 14.15
N ARG A 19 -2.99 -41.71 14.85
CA ARG A 19 -2.93 -41.71 16.33
C ARG A 19 -3.36 -40.38 16.94
N THR A 20 -3.11 -39.29 16.23
CA THR A 20 -3.48 -37.94 16.69
C THR A 20 -4.94 -37.67 16.36
N HIS A 21 -5.70 -37.16 17.33
CA HIS A 21 -7.09 -36.75 17.14
C HIS A 21 -7.20 -35.63 16.10
N ASP A 22 -8.27 -35.65 15.29
CA ASP A 22 -8.46 -34.69 14.20
C ASP A 22 -8.56 -33.23 14.70
N ALA A 23 -9.22 -33.01 15.85
CA ALA A 23 -9.25 -31.69 16.49
C ALA A 23 -7.84 -31.18 16.86
N SER A 24 -6.95 -32.06 17.34
CA SER A 24 -5.57 -31.68 17.66
C SER A 24 -4.74 -31.38 16.42
N LYS A 25 -4.97 -32.10 15.31
CA LYS A 25 -4.36 -31.78 14.01
C LYS A 25 -4.83 -30.42 13.51
N GLU A 26 -6.12 -30.11 13.65
CA GLU A 26 -6.70 -28.82 13.27
C GLU A 26 -6.19 -27.67 14.16
N ALA A 27 -6.07 -27.87 15.47
CA ALA A 27 -5.49 -26.88 16.38
C ALA A 27 -4.05 -26.51 15.97
N ARG A 28 -3.24 -27.52 15.59
CA ARG A 28 -1.88 -27.31 15.08
C ARG A 28 -1.87 -26.60 13.72
N CYS A 29 -2.82 -26.93 12.85
CA CYS A 29 -3.03 -26.25 11.56
C CYS A 29 -3.30 -24.76 11.77
N ARG A 30 -4.26 -24.41 12.64
CA ARG A 30 -4.59 -23.02 12.99
C ARG A 30 -3.43 -22.29 13.64
N LEU A 31 -2.65 -22.96 14.49
CA LEU A 31 -1.44 -22.39 15.08
C LEU A 31 -0.42 -22.00 14.01
N TRP A 32 -0.16 -22.90 13.03
CA TRP A 32 0.73 -22.58 11.92
C TRP A 32 0.23 -21.38 11.12
N TRP A 33 -1.04 -21.36 10.74
CA TRP A 33 -1.61 -20.24 9.98
C TRP A 33 -1.62 -18.94 10.79
N SER A 34 -1.76 -19.00 12.11
CA SER A 34 -1.67 -17.81 12.98
C SER A 34 -0.24 -17.24 12.97
N ILE A 35 0.77 -18.12 13.05
CA ILE A 35 2.18 -17.74 12.97
C ILE A 35 2.51 -17.18 11.57
N TYR A 36 1.99 -17.81 10.52
CA TYR A 36 2.12 -17.34 9.14
C TYR A 36 1.52 -15.95 8.95
N SER A 37 0.28 -15.74 9.43
CA SER A 37 -0.41 -14.46 9.38
C SER A 37 0.32 -13.37 10.19
N LEU A 38 0.90 -13.72 11.34
CA LEU A 38 1.69 -12.77 12.12
C LEU A 38 3.03 -12.43 11.44
N GLU A 39 3.72 -13.43 10.88
CA GLU A 39 4.99 -13.21 10.18
C GLU A 39 4.81 -12.24 9.01
N TYR A 40 3.81 -12.43 8.14
CA TYR A 40 3.67 -11.53 6.99
C TYR A 40 3.39 -10.09 7.44
N LEU A 41 2.53 -9.91 8.45
CA LEU A 41 2.19 -8.58 8.95
C LEU A 41 3.43 -7.92 9.58
N LEU A 42 4.24 -8.67 10.32
CA LEU A 42 5.54 -8.18 10.79
C LEU A 42 6.50 -7.85 9.64
N THR A 43 6.58 -8.68 8.60
CA THR A 43 7.46 -8.42 7.45
C THR A 43 7.04 -7.17 6.69
N SER A 44 5.72 -6.95 6.55
CA SER A 44 5.14 -5.72 5.99
C SER A 44 5.44 -4.50 6.86
N MET A 45 5.29 -4.61 8.18
CA MET A 45 5.54 -3.51 9.12
C MET A 45 6.99 -3.04 9.19
N HIS A 46 7.94 -3.95 8.95
CA HIS A 46 9.37 -3.65 9.05
C HIS A 46 10.05 -3.61 7.69
N GLY A 47 9.29 -3.72 6.59
CA GLY A 47 9.78 -3.88 5.21
C GLY A 47 10.87 -4.93 5.03
N ARG A 48 10.86 -5.99 5.85
CA ARG A 48 11.84 -7.09 5.79
C ARG A 48 11.31 -8.21 4.91
N ALA A 49 12.20 -8.91 4.21
CA ALA A 49 11.83 -10.12 3.49
C ALA A 49 11.33 -11.21 4.45
N SER A 50 10.24 -11.89 4.06
CA SER A 50 9.72 -13.02 4.83
C SER A 50 10.66 -14.22 4.75
N CYS A 51 10.80 -14.90 5.88
CA CYS A 51 11.54 -16.16 5.94
C CYS A 51 10.73 -17.34 5.37
N ILE A 52 9.47 -17.12 5.00
CA ILE A 52 8.58 -18.18 4.51
C ILE A 52 8.61 -18.20 2.97
N GLY A 53 9.43 -19.09 2.41
CA GLY A 53 9.52 -19.36 0.98
C GLY A 53 8.45 -20.31 0.45
N GLU A 54 8.33 -20.35 -0.89
CA GLU A 54 7.48 -21.32 -1.59
C GLU A 54 7.96 -22.75 -1.28
N GLY A 55 7.05 -23.61 -0.80
CA GLY A 55 7.34 -25.01 -0.48
C GLY A 55 7.66 -25.31 1.00
N LEU A 56 7.70 -24.31 1.88
CA LEU A 56 7.89 -24.53 3.33
C LEU A 56 6.61 -24.95 4.07
N CYS A 57 5.46 -25.02 3.40
CA CYS A 57 4.18 -25.35 4.02
C CYS A 57 3.51 -26.50 3.26
N SER A 58 3.09 -27.54 3.99
CA SER A 58 2.17 -28.56 3.48
C SER A 58 0.85 -28.64 4.26
N VAL A 59 0.67 -27.74 5.24
CA VAL A 59 -0.55 -27.64 6.05
C VAL A 59 -1.73 -27.23 5.15
N PRO A 60 -2.88 -27.92 5.24
CA PRO A 60 -4.07 -27.54 4.49
C PRO A 60 -4.65 -26.20 4.99
N PRO A 61 -5.47 -25.51 4.18
CA PRO A 61 -6.17 -24.27 4.59
C PRO A 61 -6.97 -24.50 5.88
N PRO A 62 -7.02 -23.55 6.84
CA PRO A 62 -7.68 -23.75 8.13
C PRO A 62 -9.17 -24.02 7.95
N LEU A 63 -9.76 -24.87 8.79
CA LEU A 63 -11.14 -25.28 8.63
C LEU A 63 -12.07 -24.16 9.13
N PRO A 64 -13.05 -23.69 8.33
CA PRO A 64 -13.92 -22.55 8.67
C PRO A 64 -15.10 -22.92 9.59
N PHE A 65 -14.92 -23.87 10.50
CA PHE A 65 -15.94 -24.33 11.44
C PHE A 65 -15.41 -24.36 12.87
N GLU A 66 -16.24 -24.11 13.88
CA GLU A 66 -15.80 -24.23 15.28
C GLU A 66 -15.64 -25.69 15.71
N GLU A 67 -14.84 -25.92 16.76
CA GLU A 67 -14.47 -27.28 17.21
C GLU A 67 -15.69 -28.11 17.63
N GLU A 68 -16.74 -27.47 18.15
CA GLU A 68 -17.99 -28.12 18.54
C GLU A 68 -18.72 -28.78 17.36
N LEU A 69 -18.40 -28.36 16.13
CA LEU A 69 -19.02 -28.88 14.92
C LEU A 69 -18.21 -30.00 14.26
N PHE A 70 -17.02 -30.34 14.77
CA PHE A 70 -16.12 -31.31 14.13
C PHE A 70 -16.71 -32.73 14.06
N GLU A 71 -17.60 -33.08 14.98
CA GLU A 71 -18.30 -34.37 15.01
C GLU A 71 -19.42 -34.48 13.96
N GLN A 72 -19.81 -33.38 13.30
CA GLN A 72 -20.81 -33.44 12.23
C GLN A 72 -20.24 -34.19 11.02
N PRO A 73 -21.02 -35.10 10.40
CA PRO A 73 -20.49 -36.04 9.41
C PRO A 73 -19.86 -35.33 8.20
N ASP A 74 -20.43 -34.22 7.73
CA ASP A 74 -19.89 -33.47 6.59
C ASP A 74 -18.57 -32.76 6.93
N ILE A 75 -18.43 -32.26 8.15
CA ILE A 75 -17.24 -31.55 8.64
C ILE A 75 -16.14 -32.54 9.01
N ALA A 76 -16.47 -33.65 9.67
CA ALA A 76 -15.56 -34.74 9.97
C ALA A 76 -14.93 -35.29 8.68
N ARG A 77 -15.72 -35.42 7.60
CA ARG A 77 -15.20 -35.80 6.28
C ARG A 77 -14.19 -34.81 5.73
N LEU A 78 -14.39 -33.51 5.91
CA LEU A 78 -13.40 -32.49 5.51
C LEU A 78 -12.13 -32.51 6.36
N LEU A 79 -12.23 -32.90 7.63
CA LEU A 79 -11.06 -33.09 8.50
C LEU A 79 -10.23 -34.31 8.09
N GLN A 80 -10.89 -35.41 7.72
CA GLN A 80 -10.25 -36.69 7.41
C GLN A 80 -9.77 -36.79 5.96
N ASP A 81 -10.54 -36.27 5.00
CA ASP A 81 -10.22 -36.31 3.58
C ASP A 81 -9.53 -35.02 3.13
N ARG A 82 -8.20 -35.09 3.05
CA ARG A 82 -7.35 -34.00 2.58
C ARG A 82 -7.69 -33.54 1.16
N SER A 83 -7.93 -34.48 0.24
CA SER A 83 -8.17 -34.14 -1.17
C SER A 83 -9.50 -33.39 -1.31
N LEU A 84 -10.52 -33.82 -0.57
CA LEU A 84 -11.79 -33.12 -0.49
C LEU A 84 -11.62 -31.72 0.11
N ARG A 85 -10.87 -31.60 1.21
CA ARG A 85 -10.60 -30.31 1.86
C ARG A 85 -9.87 -29.34 0.92
N GLU A 86 -8.84 -29.79 0.22
CA GLU A 86 -8.08 -28.97 -0.73
C GLU A 86 -8.90 -28.58 -1.97
N ALA A 87 -9.87 -29.41 -2.36
CA ALA A 87 -10.79 -29.10 -3.44
C ALA A 87 -11.84 -28.05 -3.03
N GLN A 88 -12.36 -28.13 -1.80
CA GLN A 88 -13.41 -27.23 -1.32
C GLN A 88 -12.87 -25.92 -0.75
N LEU A 89 -11.84 -25.97 0.09
CA LEU A 89 -11.28 -24.82 0.82
C LEU A 89 -10.06 -24.22 0.12
N ARG A 90 -9.99 -24.31 -1.20
CA ARG A 90 -8.82 -23.85 -1.95
C ARG A 90 -8.61 -22.33 -1.72
N PRO A 91 -7.40 -21.90 -1.32
CA PRO A 91 -7.10 -20.48 -1.19
C PRO A 91 -7.23 -19.78 -2.53
N THR A 92 -7.74 -18.54 -2.50
CA THR A 92 -8.00 -17.70 -3.69
C THR A 92 -6.76 -17.54 -4.56
N LEU A 93 -5.57 -17.54 -3.96
CA LEU A 93 -4.29 -17.47 -4.68
C LEU A 93 -4.11 -18.61 -5.70
N PHE A 94 -4.61 -19.81 -5.40
CA PHE A 94 -4.37 -21.04 -6.17
C PHE A 94 -5.54 -21.46 -7.09
N GLU A 95 -6.63 -20.70 -7.12
CA GLU A 95 -7.80 -21.02 -7.96
C GLU A 95 -7.49 -20.85 -9.46
N THR A 96 -8.08 -21.67 -10.32
CA THR A 96 -7.97 -21.52 -11.78
C THR A 96 -9.17 -20.77 -12.37
N PRO A 97 -9.04 -20.13 -13.56
CA PRO A 97 -10.15 -19.39 -14.19
C PRO A 97 -11.40 -20.23 -14.50
N THR A 98 -11.26 -21.53 -14.73
CA THR A 98 -12.38 -22.44 -15.01
C THR A 98 -13.24 -22.73 -13.78
N GLN A 99 -12.70 -22.59 -12.57
CA GLN A 99 -13.42 -22.82 -11.32
C GLN A 99 -14.27 -21.60 -10.89
N LEU A 100 -14.24 -20.51 -11.67
CA LEU A 100 -14.95 -19.24 -11.40
C LEU A 100 -16.48 -19.33 -11.50
N GLN A 101 -17.01 -20.36 -12.18
CA GLN A 101 -18.46 -20.50 -12.43
C GLN A 101 -19.18 -21.33 -11.36
N SER A 102 -18.43 -22.07 -10.55
CA SER A 102 -18.94 -22.92 -9.49
C SER A 102 -18.33 -22.43 -8.19
N GLY A 103 -18.80 -21.28 -7.72
CA GLY A 103 -18.36 -20.72 -6.44
C GLY A 103 -18.43 -21.77 -5.32
N PRO A 104 -17.58 -21.67 -4.28
CA PRO A 104 -17.49 -22.71 -3.27
C PRO A 104 -18.84 -22.89 -2.59
N THR A 105 -19.44 -24.07 -2.80
CA THR A 105 -20.80 -24.41 -2.35
C THR A 105 -20.94 -24.30 -0.82
N TRP A 106 -19.83 -24.40 -0.09
CA TRP A 106 -19.77 -24.37 1.37
C TRP A 106 -19.90 -22.96 1.98
N VAL A 107 -19.57 -21.89 1.24
CA VAL A 107 -19.56 -20.52 1.80
C VAL A 107 -20.97 -20.06 2.16
N ALA A 108 -21.98 -20.49 1.40
CA ALA A 108 -23.37 -20.16 1.65
C ALA A 108 -23.94 -20.83 2.92
N ASP A 109 -23.39 -21.98 3.30
CA ASP A 109 -23.90 -22.81 4.40
C ASP A 109 -23.18 -22.55 5.74
N CYS A 110 -22.04 -21.84 5.73
CA CYS A 110 -21.28 -21.56 6.93
C CYS A 110 -21.89 -20.42 7.76
N LYS A 111 -22.23 -20.71 9.01
CA LYS A 111 -22.60 -19.68 9.98
C LYS A 111 -21.38 -18.80 10.31
N PRO A 112 -21.55 -17.48 10.47
CA PRO A 112 -20.47 -16.59 10.91
C PRO A 112 -19.90 -17.03 12.25
N CYS A 113 -18.58 -17.22 12.28
CA CYS A 113 -17.81 -17.64 13.45
C CYS A 113 -16.35 -17.18 13.34
N SER A 114 -15.59 -17.36 14.42
CA SER A 114 -14.17 -16.94 14.48
C SER A 114 -13.33 -17.75 13.50
N ALA A 115 -13.61 -19.05 13.34
CA ALA A 115 -12.93 -19.90 12.39
C ALA A 115 -13.11 -19.45 10.92
N LEU A 116 -14.33 -19.03 10.54
CA LEU A 116 -14.62 -18.51 9.20
C LEU A 116 -13.91 -17.17 8.97
N PHE A 117 -13.95 -16.26 9.95
CA PHE A 117 -13.19 -15.00 9.88
C PHE A 117 -11.68 -15.26 9.70
N PHE A 118 -11.13 -16.18 10.49
CA PHE A 118 -9.73 -16.56 10.42
C PHE A 118 -9.35 -17.17 9.07
N TYR A 119 -10.24 -17.96 8.45
CA TYR A 119 -10.05 -18.48 7.09
C TYR A 119 -9.88 -17.35 6.06
N HIS A 120 -10.79 -16.37 6.06
CA HIS A 120 -10.70 -15.24 5.11
C HIS A 120 -9.47 -14.38 5.33
N LEU A 121 -9.11 -14.14 6.59
CA LEU A 121 -7.88 -13.41 6.94
C LEU A 121 -6.62 -14.15 6.47
N THR A 122 -6.59 -15.48 6.63
CA THR A 122 -5.48 -16.33 6.17
C THR A 122 -5.38 -16.35 4.64
N ASP A 123 -6.50 -16.41 3.94
CA ASP A 123 -6.53 -16.39 2.48
C ASP A 123 -6.00 -15.05 1.92
N LEU A 124 -6.35 -13.93 2.55
CA LEU A 124 -5.80 -12.62 2.20
C LEU A 124 -4.31 -12.51 2.51
N ALA A 125 -3.88 -13.03 3.67
CA ALA A 125 -2.48 -13.07 4.07
C ALA A 125 -1.62 -13.83 3.05
N LEU A 126 -2.13 -14.95 2.51
CA LEU A 126 -1.47 -15.72 1.45
C LEU A 126 -1.26 -14.89 0.17
N ILE A 127 -2.29 -14.16 -0.28
CA ILE A 127 -2.18 -13.28 -1.45
C ILE A 127 -1.15 -12.17 -1.19
N THR A 128 -1.22 -11.53 -0.03
CA THR A 128 -0.35 -10.40 0.34
C THR A 128 1.10 -10.84 0.47
N GLN A 129 1.37 -11.99 1.08
CA GLN A 129 2.72 -12.55 1.15
C GLN A 129 3.27 -12.91 -0.24
N ALA A 130 2.42 -13.41 -1.14
CA ALA A 130 2.82 -13.68 -2.52
C ALA A 130 3.20 -12.39 -3.27
N VAL A 131 2.47 -11.29 -3.03
CA VAL A 131 2.82 -9.95 -3.53
C VAL A 131 4.20 -9.54 -3.01
N LEU A 132 4.43 -9.59 -1.69
CA LEU A 132 5.73 -9.25 -1.09
C LEU A 132 6.87 -10.10 -1.69
N ASN A 133 6.69 -11.41 -1.80
CA ASN A 133 7.73 -12.31 -2.29
C ASN A 133 7.99 -12.21 -3.81
N LYS A 134 7.02 -11.79 -4.62
CA LYS A 134 7.15 -11.75 -6.09
C LYS A 134 7.31 -10.36 -6.67
N ILE A 135 6.92 -9.30 -5.96
CA ILE A 135 7.06 -7.92 -6.44
C ILE A 135 8.25 -7.24 -5.75
N TYR A 136 8.46 -7.50 -4.45
CA TYR A 136 9.51 -6.85 -3.66
C TYR A 136 10.75 -7.72 -3.43
N SER A 137 10.83 -8.90 -4.04
CA SER A 137 12.06 -9.70 -3.98
C SER A 137 13.11 -9.21 -4.95
N ILE A 138 14.38 -9.49 -4.63
CA ILE A 138 15.52 -9.24 -5.53
C ILE A 138 15.29 -9.90 -6.90
N GLU A 139 14.68 -11.08 -6.92
CA GLU A 139 14.32 -11.77 -8.16
C GLU A 139 13.25 -10.98 -8.94
N GLY A 140 12.19 -10.53 -8.27
CA GLY A 140 11.14 -9.70 -8.87
C GLY A 140 11.66 -8.40 -9.48
N ILE A 141 12.59 -7.71 -8.80
CA ILE A 141 13.22 -6.48 -9.30
C ILE A 141 14.05 -6.77 -10.56
N ARG A 142 14.69 -7.94 -10.64
CA ARG A 142 15.59 -8.31 -11.76
C ARG A 142 14.87 -8.84 -12.99
N GLU A 143 13.65 -9.37 -12.86
CA GLU A 143 12.89 -9.99 -13.95
C GLU A 143 12.27 -8.99 -14.95
N GLY A 144 12.49 -7.69 -14.74
CA GLY A 144 12.11 -6.62 -15.67
C GLY A 144 10.66 -6.13 -15.51
N SER A 145 10.37 -4.96 -16.11
CA SER A 145 9.11 -4.27 -15.90
C SER A 145 7.88 -5.01 -16.43
N SER A 146 7.99 -5.77 -17.52
CA SER A 146 6.87 -6.52 -18.10
C SER A 146 6.37 -7.66 -17.21
N VAL A 147 7.29 -8.38 -16.55
CA VAL A 147 6.95 -9.44 -15.59
C VAL A 147 6.30 -8.84 -14.35
N THR A 148 6.82 -7.70 -13.89
CA THR A 148 6.24 -6.95 -12.76
C THR A 148 4.81 -6.51 -13.08
N GLU A 149 4.57 -5.92 -14.25
CA GLU A 149 3.26 -5.48 -14.71
C GLU A 149 2.24 -6.63 -14.78
N TYR A 150 2.66 -7.78 -15.32
CA TYR A 150 1.84 -8.99 -15.31
C TYR A 150 1.48 -9.45 -13.89
N ARG A 151 2.45 -9.43 -12.96
CA ARG A 151 2.23 -9.78 -11.55
C ARG A 151 1.26 -8.84 -10.88
N LEU A 152 1.38 -7.53 -11.11
CA LEU A 152 0.45 -6.52 -10.59
C LEU A 152 -0.99 -6.84 -11.01
N GLN A 153 -1.25 -6.98 -12.30
CA GLN A 153 -2.58 -7.31 -12.82
C GLN A 153 -3.10 -8.65 -12.29
N LYS A 154 -2.22 -9.67 -12.23
CA LYS A 154 -2.57 -10.99 -11.68
C LYS A 154 -3.04 -10.87 -10.24
N TYR A 155 -2.31 -10.15 -9.39
CA TYR A 155 -2.65 -10.03 -7.96
C TYR A 155 -3.83 -9.09 -7.71
N THR A 156 -4.04 -8.05 -8.52
CA THR A 156 -5.27 -7.22 -8.49
C THR A 156 -6.49 -8.11 -8.67
N LEU A 157 -6.50 -8.95 -9.71
CA LEU A 157 -7.59 -9.90 -9.96
C LEU A 157 -7.80 -10.90 -8.83
N ARG A 158 -6.72 -11.31 -8.13
CA ARG A 158 -6.84 -12.18 -6.95
C ARG A 158 -7.48 -11.47 -5.76
N MET A 159 -7.16 -10.19 -5.54
CA MET A 159 -7.76 -9.38 -4.48
C MET A 159 -9.25 -9.11 -4.76
N ASP A 160 -9.62 -8.80 -6.01
CA ASP A 160 -11.02 -8.61 -6.38
C ASP A 160 -11.84 -9.88 -6.18
N ARG A 161 -11.28 -11.05 -6.52
CA ARG A 161 -11.90 -12.35 -6.26
C ARG A 161 -12.03 -12.65 -4.78
N TRP A 162 -11.01 -12.35 -4.00
CA TRP A 162 -11.06 -12.53 -2.55
C TRP A 162 -12.20 -11.68 -1.96
N LEU A 163 -12.33 -10.43 -2.40
CA LEU A 163 -13.40 -9.53 -1.95
C LEU A 163 -14.79 -10.10 -2.26
N ALA A 164 -14.98 -10.65 -3.47
CA ALA A 164 -16.24 -11.29 -3.87
C ALA A 164 -16.60 -12.55 -3.07
N LYS A 165 -15.61 -13.18 -2.41
CA LYS A 165 -15.81 -14.34 -1.54
C LYS A 165 -16.12 -13.97 -0.09
N VAL A 166 -16.02 -12.69 0.29
CA VAL A 166 -16.30 -12.25 1.66
C VAL A 166 -17.80 -12.43 1.96
N PRO A 167 -18.18 -13.19 3.00
CA PRO A 167 -19.58 -13.43 3.36
C PRO A 167 -20.31 -12.14 3.77
N PRO A 168 -21.64 -12.04 3.57
CA PRO A 168 -22.41 -10.83 3.90
C PRO A 168 -22.21 -10.29 5.33
N PRO A 169 -22.09 -11.12 6.38
CA PRO A 169 -21.86 -10.63 7.76
C PRO A 169 -20.51 -9.92 7.95
N TYR A 170 -19.54 -10.23 7.09
CA TYR A 170 -18.19 -9.69 7.07
C TYR A 170 -17.96 -8.68 5.95
N GLN A 171 -18.98 -8.41 5.14
CA GLN A 171 -18.90 -7.45 4.04
C GLN A 171 -18.72 -6.03 4.58
N PHE A 172 -17.80 -5.30 3.97
CA PHE A 172 -17.47 -3.91 4.34
C PHE A 172 -17.61 -2.92 3.18
N THR A 173 -17.94 -3.41 1.98
CA THR A 173 -18.25 -2.58 0.80
C THR A 173 -19.73 -2.64 0.46
N VAL A 174 -20.25 -1.61 -0.19
CA VAL A 174 -21.60 -1.59 -0.74
C VAL A 174 -21.67 -2.64 -1.86
N PRO A 175 -22.66 -3.56 -1.84
CA PRO A 175 -22.87 -4.52 -2.91
C PRO A 175 -22.96 -3.83 -4.28
N ASP A 176 -22.34 -4.41 -5.30
CA ASP A 176 -22.38 -3.95 -6.71
C ASP A 176 -21.80 -2.55 -7.00
N ALA A 177 -21.37 -1.80 -5.98
CA ALA A 177 -20.73 -0.48 -6.16
C ALA A 177 -19.22 -0.59 -6.44
N GLY A 178 -18.62 -1.78 -6.31
CA GLY A 178 -17.19 -2.00 -6.50
C GLY A 178 -16.35 -1.86 -5.22
N PRO A 179 -15.02 -2.07 -5.32
CA PRO A 179 -14.14 -2.24 -4.15
C PRO A 179 -13.88 -0.96 -3.36
N TRP A 180 -14.21 0.21 -3.91
CA TRP A 180 -13.88 1.52 -3.34
C TRP A 180 -15.01 2.15 -2.53
N HIS A 181 -16.22 1.57 -2.57
CA HIS A 181 -17.39 2.12 -1.90
C HIS A 181 -17.62 1.39 -0.57
N LEU A 182 -17.10 1.95 0.51
CA LEU A 182 -17.28 1.44 1.87
C LEU A 182 -18.74 1.54 2.31
N ASN A 183 -19.21 0.54 3.05
CA ASN A 183 -20.50 0.60 3.72
C ASN A 183 -20.35 1.28 5.10
N HIS A 184 -20.23 2.60 5.11
CA HIS A 184 -20.03 3.39 6.33
C HIS A 184 -21.09 3.12 7.39
N ALA A 185 -22.36 3.00 6.99
CA ALA A 185 -23.45 2.70 7.92
C ALA A 185 -23.22 1.40 8.71
N GLN A 186 -22.59 0.40 8.09
CA GLN A 186 -22.31 -0.90 8.71
C GLN A 186 -20.97 -0.94 9.47
N LEU A 187 -20.01 -0.09 9.09
CA LEU A 187 -18.72 0.03 9.75
C LEU A 187 -18.79 0.90 11.01
N ASP A 188 -19.62 1.94 11.00
CA ASP A 188 -19.80 2.87 12.13
C ASP A 188 -20.69 2.29 13.24
N ASP A 189 -21.54 1.30 12.92
CA ASP A 189 -22.35 0.59 13.91
C ASP A 189 -21.50 -0.41 14.72
N GLN A 190 -20.96 0.08 15.83
CA GLN A 190 -20.18 -0.72 16.78
C GLN A 190 -21.01 -1.77 17.53
N THR A 191 -22.35 -1.63 17.55
CA THR A 191 -23.25 -2.57 18.23
C THR A 191 -23.65 -3.72 17.32
N ALA A 192 -23.50 -3.55 16.01
CA ALA A 192 -23.75 -4.61 15.05
C ALA A 192 -22.82 -5.81 15.29
N PRO A 193 -23.34 -7.04 15.17
CA PRO A 193 -22.51 -8.23 15.30
C PRO A 193 -21.40 -8.21 14.25
N PHE A 194 -20.23 -8.73 14.62
CA PHE A 194 -19.05 -8.85 13.76
C PHE A 194 -18.44 -7.53 13.25
N ALA A 195 -18.68 -6.41 13.94
CA ALA A 195 -18.10 -5.11 13.56
C ALA A 195 -16.57 -5.13 13.53
N ARG A 196 -15.93 -5.78 14.51
CA ARG A 196 -14.48 -5.92 14.58
C ARG A 196 -13.93 -6.74 13.40
N GLU A 197 -14.58 -7.83 13.05
CA GLU A 197 -14.20 -8.70 11.93
C GLU A 197 -14.27 -7.95 10.60
N ARG A 198 -15.33 -7.16 10.38
CA ARG A 198 -15.47 -6.29 9.20
C ARG A 198 -14.33 -5.28 9.11
N VAL A 199 -14.07 -4.54 10.19
CA VAL A 199 -12.99 -3.54 10.22
C VAL A 199 -11.63 -4.19 10.04
N CYS A 200 -11.38 -5.34 10.66
CA CYS A 200 -10.15 -6.11 10.48
C CYS A 200 -9.96 -6.51 9.00
N LEU A 201 -10.98 -7.09 8.36
CA LEU A 201 -10.89 -7.53 6.96
C LEU A 201 -10.72 -6.33 6.02
N ALA A 202 -11.46 -5.25 6.25
CA ALA A 202 -11.34 -4.01 5.47
C ALA A 202 -9.92 -3.43 5.57
N MET A 203 -9.38 -3.30 6.78
CA MET A 203 -8.03 -2.78 6.99
C MET A 203 -6.97 -3.63 6.30
N ASN A 204 -7.02 -4.95 6.47
CA ASN A 204 -6.06 -5.85 5.82
C ASN A 204 -6.22 -5.82 4.29
N TYR A 205 -7.45 -5.69 3.77
CA TYR A 205 -7.71 -5.65 2.32
C TYR A 205 -7.11 -4.39 1.67
N TYR A 206 -7.43 -3.20 2.20
CA TYR A 206 -6.89 -1.97 1.61
C TYR A 206 -5.40 -1.81 1.89
N SER A 207 -4.90 -2.31 3.02
CA SER A 207 -3.45 -2.46 3.24
C SER A 207 -2.79 -3.29 2.13
N ALA A 208 -3.34 -4.46 1.82
CA ALA A 208 -2.80 -5.31 0.76
C ALA A 208 -2.85 -4.62 -0.61
N ARG A 209 -3.93 -3.87 -0.91
CA ARG A 209 -4.03 -3.04 -2.13
C ARG A 209 -2.96 -1.96 -2.18
N VAL A 210 -2.70 -1.24 -1.08
CA VAL A 210 -1.61 -0.26 -1.01
C VAL A 210 -0.27 -0.95 -1.27
N ILE A 211 0.02 -2.07 -0.62
CA ILE A 211 1.27 -2.84 -0.84
C ILE A 211 1.41 -3.25 -2.31
N LEU A 212 0.33 -3.72 -2.94
CA LEU A 212 0.35 -4.15 -4.33
C LEU A 212 0.67 -2.99 -5.28
N CYS A 213 0.02 -1.85 -5.10
CA CYS A 213 0.05 -0.74 -6.04
C CYS A 213 1.18 0.28 -5.79
N ARG A 214 1.79 0.27 -4.61
CA ARG A 214 2.85 1.19 -4.19
C ARG A 214 4.05 1.32 -5.15
N PRO A 215 4.56 0.27 -5.84
CA PRO A 215 5.70 0.43 -6.73
C PRO A 215 5.43 1.47 -7.84
N CYS A 216 4.16 1.63 -8.23
CA CYS A 216 3.74 2.60 -9.23
C CYS A 216 3.67 4.04 -8.70
N LEU A 217 3.63 4.26 -7.38
CA LEU A 217 3.79 5.59 -6.78
C LEU A 217 5.27 6.00 -6.72
N SER A 218 6.17 5.10 -6.35
CA SER A 218 7.61 5.42 -6.20
C SER A 218 8.36 5.52 -7.54
N GLN A 219 7.92 4.80 -8.58
CA GLN A 219 8.61 4.75 -9.88
C GLN A 219 8.25 5.92 -10.83
N THR A 220 7.32 6.80 -10.46
CA THR A 220 7.05 8.03 -11.23
C THR A 220 8.29 8.93 -11.35
N HIS A 221 9.26 8.77 -10.44
CA HIS A 221 10.51 9.52 -10.39
C HIS A 221 11.73 8.79 -10.95
N SER A 222 11.64 7.52 -11.35
CA SER A 222 12.80 6.91 -12.03
C SER A 222 12.87 7.54 -13.41
N PRO A 223 13.89 8.36 -13.74
CA PRO A 223 14.10 8.74 -15.12
C PRO A 223 14.23 7.41 -15.85
N GLN A 224 13.36 7.18 -16.84
CA GLN A 224 13.72 6.25 -17.89
C GLN A 224 15.10 6.73 -18.32
N GLN A 225 16.17 6.00 -17.95
CA GLN A 225 17.47 6.27 -18.53
C GLN A 225 17.19 6.29 -20.02
N PRO A 226 17.39 7.44 -20.69
CA PRO A 226 17.29 7.45 -22.14
C PRO A 226 18.38 6.49 -22.54
N SER A 227 17.99 5.30 -22.99
CA SER A 227 18.90 4.38 -23.66
C SER A 227 19.61 5.25 -24.67
N SER A 228 20.92 5.38 -24.51
CA SER A 228 21.80 6.16 -25.36
C SER A 228 21.70 5.58 -26.77
N SER A 229 20.70 6.01 -27.51
CA SER A 229 20.49 5.69 -28.91
C SER A 229 19.77 6.88 -29.50
N SER A 230 20.58 7.75 -30.09
CA SER A 230 20.26 8.65 -31.20
C SER A 230 18.88 9.28 -31.21
N ALA A 231 18.84 10.62 -31.20
CA ALA A 231 17.70 11.41 -31.62
C ALA A 231 17.17 10.97 -32.99
N THR A 232 16.25 10.01 -32.99
CA THR A 232 15.38 9.70 -34.11
C THR A 232 13.97 10.05 -33.69
N THR A 233 13.34 10.88 -34.50
CA THR A 233 11.94 11.32 -34.47
C THR A 233 11.02 10.13 -34.76
N THR A 234 11.08 9.11 -33.91
CA THR A 234 10.18 7.95 -33.94
C THR A 234 9.16 8.11 -32.82
N PRO A 235 7.84 8.00 -33.10
CA PRO A 235 6.82 8.04 -32.07
C PRO A 235 7.08 6.96 -31.02
N PRO A 236 6.75 7.19 -29.74
CA PRO A 236 6.93 6.19 -28.69
C PRO A 236 6.26 4.89 -29.10
N ALA A 237 6.97 3.77 -28.95
CA ALA A 237 6.43 2.46 -29.26
C ALA A 237 5.08 2.26 -28.54
N PRO A 238 4.07 1.62 -29.16
CA PRO A 238 2.74 1.45 -28.59
C PRO A 238 2.77 0.86 -27.16
N ASP A 239 3.74 -0.02 -26.88
CA ASP A 239 3.95 -0.63 -25.56
C ASP A 239 4.32 0.38 -24.46
N ALA A 240 5.01 1.48 -24.79
CA ALA A 240 5.39 2.50 -23.80
C ALA A 240 4.15 3.25 -23.26
N ASN A 241 3.19 3.55 -24.13
CA ASN A 241 1.94 4.22 -23.74
C ASN A 241 1.05 3.31 -22.88
N HIS A 242 0.95 2.02 -23.22
CA HIS A 242 0.21 1.05 -22.40
C HIS A 242 0.81 0.90 -21.01
N ARG A 243 2.14 0.86 -20.89
CA ARG A 243 2.85 0.78 -19.61
C ARG A 243 2.68 2.04 -18.77
N ALA A 244 2.79 3.22 -19.39
CA ALA A 244 2.57 4.50 -18.70
C ALA A 244 1.15 4.56 -18.13
N LYS A 245 0.14 4.22 -18.95
CA LYS A 245 -1.26 4.15 -18.53
C LYS A 245 -1.45 3.18 -17.37
N LEU A 246 -0.92 1.96 -17.46
CA LEU A 246 -1.01 0.97 -16.39
C LEU A 246 -0.40 1.48 -15.07
N ARG A 247 0.75 2.17 -15.11
CA ARG A 247 1.34 2.76 -13.91
C ARG A 247 0.44 3.85 -13.32
N THR A 248 -0.13 4.72 -14.15
CA THR A 248 -1.09 5.73 -13.70
C THR A 248 -2.33 5.10 -13.07
N ASP A 249 -2.90 4.07 -13.69
CA ASP A 249 -4.06 3.34 -13.17
C ASP A 249 -3.71 2.71 -11.80
N MET A 250 -2.54 2.08 -11.66
CA MET A 250 -2.09 1.49 -10.38
C MET A 250 -1.76 2.53 -9.32
N ALA A 251 -1.17 3.68 -9.69
CA ALA A 251 -0.98 4.79 -8.77
C ALA A 251 -2.32 5.32 -8.24
N THR A 252 -3.33 5.41 -9.11
CA THR A 252 -4.72 5.76 -8.76
C THR A 252 -5.29 4.78 -7.74
N ASP A 253 -5.21 3.47 -8.04
CA ASP A 253 -5.67 2.41 -7.16
C ASP A 253 -4.97 2.45 -5.79
N CYS A 254 -3.68 2.82 -5.76
CA CYS A 254 -2.93 2.97 -4.52
C CYS A 254 -3.50 4.10 -3.65
N LEU A 255 -3.81 5.25 -4.26
CA LEU A 255 -4.40 6.39 -3.56
C LEU A 255 -5.83 6.10 -3.12
N GLN A 256 -6.63 5.47 -3.97
CA GLN A 256 -7.98 5.03 -3.61
C GLN A 256 -7.96 4.04 -2.45
N ALA A 257 -7.01 3.10 -2.44
CA ALA A 257 -6.83 2.17 -1.33
C ALA A 257 -6.39 2.87 -0.04
N ALA A 258 -5.44 3.82 -0.12
CA ALA A 258 -5.00 4.60 1.03
C ALA A 258 -6.15 5.46 1.61
N CYS A 259 -6.90 6.17 0.76
CA CYS A 259 -8.09 6.91 1.15
C CYS A 259 -9.15 6.01 1.77
N SER A 260 -9.40 4.83 1.19
CA SER A 260 -10.35 3.85 1.74
C SER A 260 -9.89 3.33 3.10
N LEU A 261 -8.59 3.08 3.28
CA LEU A 261 -8.02 2.63 4.55
C LEU A 261 -8.21 3.66 5.67
N ILE A 262 -8.02 4.95 5.38
CA ILE A 262 -8.30 6.02 6.35
C ILE A 262 -9.81 6.23 6.55
N SER A 263 -10.62 6.02 5.51
CA SER A 263 -12.07 6.17 5.57
C SER A 263 -12.77 5.14 6.47
N ILE A 264 -12.11 4.02 6.80
CA ILE A 264 -12.59 3.05 7.80
C ILE A 264 -12.57 3.64 9.22
N LEU A 265 -11.68 4.60 9.49
CA LEU A 265 -11.54 5.21 10.81
C LEU A 265 -12.71 6.16 11.09
N PRO A 266 -13.18 6.29 12.34
CA PRO A 266 -14.23 7.22 12.69
C PRO A 266 -13.75 8.67 12.51
N GLU A 267 -14.68 9.59 12.25
CA GLU A 267 -14.37 11.03 12.15
C GLU A 267 -13.82 11.60 13.47
N ASN A 268 -14.31 11.10 14.60
CA ASN A 268 -13.84 11.46 15.93
C ASN A 268 -13.16 10.24 16.57
N PRO A 269 -11.85 10.07 16.38
CA PRO A 269 -11.11 8.95 16.96
C PRO A 269 -11.07 9.04 18.48
N ASP A 270 -11.40 7.93 19.16
CA ASP A 270 -11.10 7.75 20.58
C ASP A 270 -10.30 6.45 20.80
N ILE A 271 -9.59 6.39 21.94
CA ILE A 271 -8.75 5.23 22.25
C ILE A 271 -9.59 3.96 22.47
N ALA A 272 -10.82 4.11 22.99
CA ALA A 272 -11.68 2.97 23.28
C ALA A 272 -12.11 2.23 21.99
N TRP A 273 -12.43 2.97 20.94
CA TRP A 273 -12.78 2.47 19.62
C TRP A 273 -11.62 1.71 19.00
N PHE A 274 -10.42 2.29 19.01
CA PHE A 274 -9.23 1.62 18.49
C PHE A 274 -8.99 0.28 19.19
N VAL A 275 -9.06 0.23 20.52
CA VAL A 275 -8.82 -1.01 21.27
C VAL A 275 -9.89 -2.08 20.99
N ARG A 276 -11.16 -1.67 20.80
CA ARG A 276 -12.29 -2.59 20.65
C ARG A 276 -12.50 -3.07 19.21
N ILE A 277 -12.34 -2.20 18.24
CA ILE A 277 -12.80 -2.42 16.87
C ILE A 277 -11.66 -2.74 15.90
N THR A 278 -10.46 -2.20 16.11
CA THR A 278 -9.33 -2.41 15.20
C THR A 278 -8.42 -3.54 15.70
N PRO A 279 -7.51 -4.06 14.85
CA PRO A 279 -6.33 -4.76 15.32
C PRO A 279 -5.40 -3.77 16.04
N TRP A 280 -5.72 -3.44 17.29
CA TRP A 280 -5.11 -2.34 18.07
C TRP A 280 -3.58 -2.36 18.11
N TRP A 281 -2.96 -3.53 18.08
CA TRP A 281 -1.51 -3.68 18.16
C TRP A 281 -0.79 -3.29 16.85
N SER A 282 -1.48 -3.32 15.71
CA SER A 282 -0.95 -2.98 14.39
C SER A 282 -1.68 -1.81 13.72
N VAL A 283 -2.65 -1.17 14.40
CA VAL A 283 -3.43 -0.08 13.82
C VAL A 283 -2.56 1.08 13.36
N LEU A 284 -1.49 1.40 14.09
CA LEU A 284 -0.55 2.45 13.71
C LEU A 284 0.11 2.15 12.37
N HIS A 285 0.46 0.89 12.07
CA HIS A 285 1.03 0.51 10.79
C HIS A 285 0.07 0.78 9.64
N PHE A 286 -1.19 0.36 9.77
CA PHE A 286 -2.19 0.60 8.73
C PHE A 286 -2.38 2.09 8.45
N ILE A 287 -2.46 2.91 9.50
CA ILE A 287 -2.61 4.36 9.36
C ILE A 287 -1.36 4.96 8.72
N MET A 288 -0.16 4.57 9.17
CA MET A 288 1.09 5.09 8.62
C MET A 288 1.29 4.68 7.17
N GLN A 289 1.01 3.43 6.80
CA GLN A 289 1.07 2.95 5.43
C GLN A 289 0.20 3.78 4.48
N ALA A 290 -1.06 4.06 4.85
CA ALA A 290 -1.91 4.93 4.05
C ALA A 290 -1.40 6.38 4.05
N THR A 291 -1.02 6.92 5.22
CA THR A 291 -0.52 8.30 5.35
C THR A 291 0.71 8.53 4.48
N THR A 292 1.66 7.58 4.46
CA THR A 292 2.85 7.65 3.61
C THR A 292 2.49 7.70 2.13
N ALA A 293 1.56 6.87 1.66
CA ALA A 293 1.10 6.90 0.27
C ALA A 293 0.46 8.25 -0.10
N LEU A 294 -0.37 8.81 0.79
CA LEU A 294 -1.02 10.10 0.58
C LEU A 294 -0.01 11.26 0.57
N LEU A 295 0.90 11.31 1.55
CA LEU A 295 1.92 12.35 1.64
C LEU A 295 2.93 12.27 0.49
N LEU A 296 3.27 11.07 0.03
CA LEU A 296 4.10 10.86 -1.15
C LEU A 296 3.43 11.44 -2.41
N ALA A 297 2.14 11.18 -2.62
CA ALA A 297 1.42 11.77 -3.75
C ALA A 297 1.31 13.29 -3.67
N LEU A 298 1.03 13.86 -2.49
CA LEU A 298 1.02 15.31 -2.29
C LEU A 298 2.40 15.93 -2.55
N SER A 299 3.48 15.22 -2.23
CA SER A 299 4.85 15.68 -2.50
C SER A 299 5.12 15.82 -4.00
N PHE A 300 4.64 14.87 -4.80
CA PHE A 300 4.81 14.92 -6.26
C PHE A 300 4.01 16.04 -6.92
N VAL A 301 2.83 16.37 -6.39
CA VAL A 301 2.05 17.52 -6.86
C VAL A 301 2.69 18.86 -6.47
N SER A 302 3.34 18.90 -5.30
CA SER A 302 3.99 20.11 -4.78
C SER A 302 5.29 20.44 -5.50
N PHE A 303 5.99 19.43 -6.00
CA PHE A 303 7.30 19.56 -6.64
C PHE A 303 7.36 18.79 -7.97
N PRO A 304 6.56 19.17 -8.99
CA PRO A 304 6.72 18.64 -10.34
C PRO A 304 8.00 19.28 -10.91
N ASP A 305 9.12 18.56 -10.85
CA ASP A 305 10.48 18.96 -11.24
C ASP A 305 10.64 20.32 -11.95
N GLN A 306 11.33 21.25 -11.27
CA GLN A 306 11.98 22.40 -11.90
C GLN A 306 13.23 21.92 -12.67
N THR A 307 13.06 21.25 -13.82
CA THR A 307 14.16 21.00 -14.78
C THR A 307 13.70 21.21 -16.22
N THR A 308 13.02 22.33 -16.48
CA THR A 308 12.94 22.93 -17.81
C THR A 308 13.22 24.43 -17.74
N LEU A 309 14.42 24.81 -17.27
CA LEU A 309 14.95 26.14 -17.60
C LEU A 309 15.67 26.03 -18.95
N PRO A 310 15.17 26.65 -20.04
CA PRO A 310 16.01 26.88 -21.19
C PRO A 310 17.09 27.86 -20.74
N SER A 311 18.36 27.45 -20.86
CA SER A 311 19.48 28.36 -20.75
C SER A 311 19.32 29.46 -21.79
N SER A 312 18.81 30.63 -21.39
CA SER A 312 18.90 31.85 -22.18
C SER A 312 20.36 32.31 -22.13
N SER A 313 21.20 31.70 -22.96
CA SER A 313 22.45 32.32 -23.35
C SER A 313 22.12 33.44 -24.32
N GLU A 314 22.15 34.67 -23.83
CA GLU A 314 22.29 35.86 -24.65
C GLU A 314 23.53 35.70 -25.55
N SER A 315 23.32 35.68 -26.86
CA SER A 315 24.38 36.01 -27.81
C SER A 315 23.82 36.88 -28.93
N THR A 316 24.16 38.15 -28.79
CA THR A 316 24.10 39.26 -29.73
C THR A 316 24.53 38.88 -31.14
N SER A 317 23.70 39.15 -32.15
CA SER A 317 24.19 39.62 -33.47
C SER A 317 23.09 40.30 -34.29
N LYS A 318 23.34 41.59 -34.59
CA LYS A 318 22.62 42.45 -35.53
C LYS A 318 22.85 42.01 -36.98
N SER A 319 21.85 42.17 -37.84
CA SER A 319 21.88 42.63 -39.26
C SER A 319 20.46 42.51 -39.86
N LYS A 320 19.65 43.57 -39.99
CA LYS A 320 19.56 44.65 -41.02
C LYS A 320 18.89 44.25 -42.35
N ALA A 321 17.69 44.82 -42.56
CA ALA A 321 16.98 45.21 -43.80
C ALA A 321 16.57 44.08 -44.79
N THR A 322 15.43 44.09 -45.50
CA THR A 322 14.75 45.21 -46.19
C THR A 322 13.31 44.82 -46.58
N SER A 323 12.43 45.82 -46.59
CA SER A 323 11.10 46.00 -47.23
C SER A 323 10.56 44.99 -48.27
N ASN A 324 9.25 44.71 -48.23
CA ASN A 324 8.28 45.33 -49.15
C ASN A 324 6.80 45.02 -48.84
N SER A 325 5.96 45.94 -49.32
CA SER A 325 4.55 46.23 -49.03
C SER A 325 3.52 45.51 -49.91
N ASN A 326 2.23 45.68 -49.53
CA ASN A 326 0.96 45.53 -50.28
C ASN A 326 0.35 44.12 -50.33
N SER A 327 -0.98 43.89 -50.31
CA SER A 327 -2.20 44.70 -50.09
C SER A 327 -3.42 43.76 -50.15
N LYS A 328 -4.55 44.18 -49.54
CA LYS A 328 -5.97 43.95 -49.97
C LYS A 328 -6.65 42.57 -49.81
N SER A 329 -7.65 42.60 -48.90
CA SER A 329 -9.10 42.34 -49.07
C SER A 329 -9.67 40.99 -49.57
N ALA A 330 -10.63 40.52 -48.77
CA ALA A 330 -11.98 40.02 -49.11
C ALA A 330 -12.26 38.50 -49.22
N SER A 331 -13.15 38.08 -48.29
CA SER A 331 -14.34 37.23 -48.45
C SER A 331 -14.27 35.75 -48.84
N ALA A 332 -15.02 34.98 -48.03
CA ALA A 332 -15.92 33.87 -48.38
C ALA A 332 -15.39 32.41 -48.26
N SER A 333 -15.88 31.76 -47.19
CA SER A 333 -16.50 30.42 -47.13
C SER A 333 -15.91 29.24 -47.92
N ALA A 334 -15.41 28.21 -47.21
CA ALA A 334 -16.04 26.89 -47.04
C ALA A 334 -15.04 25.83 -46.53
N SER A 335 -15.50 25.03 -45.55
CA SER A 335 -15.12 23.65 -45.16
C SER A 335 -13.78 23.05 -45.62
N VAL A 336 -13.00 22.51 -44.66
CA VAL A 336 -12.61 21.09 -44.53
C VAL A 336 -11.65 20.91 -43.33
N SER A 337 -11.74 19.72 -42.76
CA SER A 337 -11.18 19.11 -41.56
C SER A 337 -9.65 19.02 -41.37
N VAL A 338 -9.27 18.91 -40.09
CA VAL A 338 -8.21 18.07 -39.47
C VAL A 338 -6.76 18.59 -39.40
N SER A 339 -6.31 18.63 -38.12
CA SER A 339 -5.01 18.20 -37.59
C SER A 339 -4.05 19.27 -37.09
N GLY A 340 -3.59 19.07 -35.85
CA GLY A 340 -2.49 19.80 -35.24
C GLY A 340 -2.66 19.94 -33.73
N SER A 341 -2.79 18.82 -33.01
CA SER A 341 -2.51 18.81 -31.57
C SER A 341 -1.19 18.07 -31.37
N ASP A 342 -0.20 18.80 -30.87
CA ASP A 342 1.08 18.24 -30.43
C ASP A 342 0.84 17.19 -29.34
N PRO A 343 1.63 16.10 -29.28
CA PRO A 343 1.46 15.07 -28.27
C PRO A 343 2.03 15.59 -26.94
N VAL A 344 1.15 16.14 -26.11
CA VAL A 344 1.46 16.36 -24.69
C VAL A 344 1.66 14.98 -24.06
N ILE A 345 2.91 14.69 -23.67
CA ILE A 345 3.23 13.56 -22.79
C ILE A 345 2.40 13.77 -21.52
N PRO A 346 1.48 12.86 -21.14
CA PRO A 346 0.70 13.07 -19.94
C PRO A 346 1.62 13.03 -18.73
N ASN A 347 1.76 14.18 -18.06
CA ASN A 347 2.39 14.28 -16.75
C ASN A 347 1.75 13.25 -15.81
N ALA A 348 2.59 12.59 -15.01
CA ALA A 348 2.25 11.42 -14.19
C ALA A 348 1.19 11.64 -13.09
N LEU A 349 0.58 12.83 -13.01
CA LEU A 349 -0.34 13.27 -11.97
C LEU A 349 -1.55 14.05 -12.51
N ALA A 350 -2.02 13.75 -13.73
CA ALA A 350 -3.35 14.17 -14.18
C ALA A 350 -4.50 13.43 -13.45
N LEU A 351 -4.27 12.98 -12.21
CA LEU A 351 -5.28 12.57 -11.23
C LEU A 351 -5.83 13.84 -10.56
N LEU A 352 -6.59 14.55 -11.39
CA LEU A 352 -7.53 15.64 -11.17
C LEU A 352 -7.36 16.53 -9.93
N ASP A 353 -7.42 17.84 -10.16
CA ASP A 353 -7.62 18.88 -9.14
C ASP A 353 -8.80 18.61 -8.16
N THR A 354 -9.72 17.68 -8.47
CA THR A 354 -10.78 17.21 -7.56
C THR A 354 -10.34 16.14 -6.55
N ASP A 355 -9.25 15.42 -6.82
CA ASP A 355 -8.74 14.34 -5.99
C ASP A 355 -7.76 14.84 -4.92
N ILE A 356 -7.10 15.98 -5.15
CA ILE A 356 -6.14 16.54 -4.19
C ILE A 356 -6.79 16.99 -2.88
N GLU A 357 -7.99 17.60 -2.95
CA GLU A 357 -8.74 17.99 -1.76
C GLU A 357 -9.11 16.76 -0.92
N THR A 358 -9.49 15.67 -1.58
CA THR A 358 -9.77 14.40 -0.92
C THR A 358 -8.51 13.84 -0.24
N VAL A 359 -7.37 13.84 -0.94
CA VAL A 359 -6.08 13.38 -0.36
C VAL A 359 -5.66 14.24 0.83
N ILE A 360 -5.85 15.56 0.76
CA ILE A 360 -5.58 16.49 1.87
C ILE A 360 -6.51 16.20 3.05
N ALA A 361 -7.81 16.03 2.80
CA ALA A 361 -8.80 15.72 3.84
C ALA A 361 -8.50 14.38 4.54
N GLN A 362 -8.15 13.35 3.77
CA GLN A 362 -7.76 12.05 4.31
C GLN A 362 -6.43 12.12 5.06
N SER A 363 -5.45 12.88 4.58
CA SER A 363 -4.19 13.13 5.31
C SER A 363 -4.45 13.82 6.65
N LYS A 364 -5.33 14.83 6.68
CA LYS A 364 -5.76 15.51 7.91
C LYS A 364 -6.43 14.54 8.89
N LYS A 365 -7.37 13.72 8.41
CA LYS A 365 -8.04 12.69 9.21
C LYS A 365 -7.05 11.67 9.78
N ALA A 366 -6.10 11.22 8.97
CA ALA A 366 -5.04 10.32 9.41
C ALA A 366 -4.19 10.95 10.53
N LEU A 367 -3.78 12.21 10.39
CA LEU A 367 -3.02 12.91 11.44
C LEU A 367 -3.81 13.06 12.74
N HIS A 368 -5.12 13.32 12.69
CA HIS A 368 -5.98 13.33 13.89
C HIS A 368 -6.02 11.95 14.58
N CYS A 369 -6.07 10.88 13.79
CA CYS A 369 -6.03 9.51 14.32
C CYS A 369 -4.67 9.19 14.96
N ILE A 370 -3.55 9.52 14.29
CA ILE A 370 -2.20 9.31 14.82
C ILE A 370 -2.00 10.16 16.09
N HIS A 371 -2.46 11.41 16.09
CA HIS A 371 -2.41 12.30 17.26
C HIS A 371 -3.18 11.72 18.45
N THR A 372 -4.34 11.12 18.20
CA THR A 372 -5.12 10.45 19.25
C THR A 372 -4.34 9.27 19.83
N LEU A 373 -3.79 8.39 18.99
CA LEU A 373 -2.94 7.27 19.41
C LEU A 373 -1.67 7.75 20.15
N ALA A 374 -1.09 8.88 19.75
CA ALA A 374 0.12 9.46 20.36
C ALA A 374 -0.07 9.86 21.83
N THR A 375 -1.31 9.99 22.32
CA THR A 375 -1.59 10.24 23.74
C THR A 375 -1.25 9.05 24.65
N VAL A 376 -1.23 7.83 24.09
CA VAL A 376 -1.01 6.58 24.84
C VAL A 376 0.15 5.74 24.31
N ASP A 377 0.58 5.95 23.06
CA ASP A 377 1.64 5.19 22.41
C ASP A 377 2.83 6.10 21.98
N PRO A 378 4.03 5.90 22.55
CA PRO A 378 5.24 6.62 22.15
C PRO A 378 5.62 6.42 20.67
N ALA A 379 5.30 5.27 20.06
CA ALA A 379 5.56 5.04 18.63
C ALA A 379 4.65 5.92 17.77
N ALA A 380 3.35 5.98 18.09
CA ALA A 380 2.42 6.90 17.46
C ALA A 380 2.83 8.37 17.65
N ARG A 381 3.41 8.74 18.79
CA ARG A 381 3.95 10.09 19.01
C ARG A 381 5.10 10.44 18.05
N ARG A 382 6.04 9.51 17.85
CA ARG A 382 7.13 9.72 16.87
C ARG A 382 6.57 9.81 15.45
N ALA A 383 5.67 8.91 15.10
CA ALA A 383 4.98 8.89 13.81
C ALA A 383 4.25 10.21 13.52
N PHE A 384 3.54 10.75 14.53
CA PHE A 384 2.85 12.04 14.42
C PHE A 384 3.83 13.17 14.09
N LEU A 385 4.93 13.28 14.83
CA LEU A 385 5.91 14.35 14.64
C LEU A 385 6.56 14.28 13.25
N LEU A 386 6.83 13.08 12.74
CA LEU A 386 7.35 12.88 11.38
C LEU A 386 6.34 13.37 10.34
N CYS A 387 5.09 12.89 10.39
CA CYS A 387 4.03 13.27 9.46
C CYS A 387 3.71 14.76 9.53
N ASP A 388 3.64 15.34 10.73
CA ASP A 388 3.41 16.78 10.95
C ASP A 388 4.53 17.62 10.32
N GLY A 389 5.79 17.21 10.46
CA GLY A 389 6.93 17.84 9.80
C GLY A 389 6.81 17.85 8.27
N VAL A 390 6.42 16.71 7.67
CA VAL A 390 6.20 16.61 6.22
C VAL A 390 5.04 17.51 5.77
N VAL A 391 3.89 17.46 6.44
CA VAL A 391 2.71 18.29 6.12
C VAL A 391 3.04 19.77 6.16
N ARG A 392 3.77 20.22 7.19
CA ARG A 392 4.17 21.63 7.32
C ARG A 392 5.08 22.10 6.19
N ARG A 393 5.93 21.22 5.63
CA ARG A 393 6.75 21.54 4.46
C ARG A 393 5.94 21.60 3.16
N LEU A 394 4.89 20.77 3.03
CA LEU A 394 4.02 20.75 1.85
C LEU A 394 2.99 21.90 1.85
N ALA A 395 2.56 22.35 3.03
CA ALA A 395 1.47 23.31 3.19
C ALA A 395 1.64 24.63 2.39
N PRO A 396 2.82 25.27 2.31
CA PRO A 396 3.00 26.49 1.53
C PRO A 396 2.79 26.28 0.02
N ALA A 397 3.29 25.15 -0.52
CA ALA A 397 3.18 24.82 -1.94
C ALA A 397 1.72 24.53 -2.34
N LEU A 398 1.00 23.83 -1.47
CA LEU A 398 -0.38 23.41 -1.70
C LEU A 398 -1.44 24.40 -1.17
N LYS A 399 -1.00 25.52 -0.57
CA LYS A 399 -1.88 26.53 0.07
C LYS A 399 -2.84 25.93 1.11
N ILE A 400 -2.39 24.92 1.86
CA ILE A 400 -3.19 24.24 2.89
C ILE A 400 -3.32 25.14 4.12
N ASP A 401 -4.54 25.36 4.59
CA ASP A 401 -4.76 26.00 5.90
C ASP A 401 -4.54 24.99 7.04
N LEU A 402 -3.53 25.26 7.87
CA LEU A 402 -3.13 24.42 8.99
C LEU A 402 -3.85 24.74 10.31
N ARG A 403 -4.84 25.65 10.32
CA ARG A 403 -5.56 26.04 11.55
C ARG A 403 -6.27 24.86 12.23
N ASP A 404 -6.91 24.01 11.45
CA ASP A 404 -7.72 22.89 11.94
C ASP A 404 -6.93 21.57 12.00
N TRP A 405 -5.62 21.61 11.76
CA TRP A 405 -4.76 20.45 11.85
C TRP A 405 -4.30 20.24 13.30
N PRO A 406 -4.15 18.98 13.75
CA PRO A 406 -3.64 18.69 15.09
C PRO A 406 -2.22 19.24 15.24
N ARG A 407 -1.85 19.65 16.46
CA ARG A 407 -0.53 20.24 16.73
C ARG A 407 0.20 19.50 17.85
N ALA A 408 1.52 19.48 17.75
CA ALA A 408 2.40 18.85 18.73
C ALA A 408 2.24 19.42 20.14
N GLU A 409 1.83 20.69 20.29
CA GLU A 409 1.61 21.32 21.60
C GLU A 409 0.52 20.60 22.43
N GLY A 410 -0.44 19.93 21.78
CA GLY A 410 -1.48 19.14 22.45
C GLY A 410 -1.00 17.83 23.08
N LEU A 411 0.23 17.40 22.79
CA LEU A 411 0.83 16.15 23.29
C LEU A 411 1.74 16.34 24.52
N VAL A 412 1.85 17.57 25.03
CA VAL A 412 2.70 17.91 26.18
C VAL A 412 2.04 17.40 27.47
N GLY A 413 2.31 16.13 27.82
CA GLY A 413 1.82 15.50 29.06
C GLY A 413 1.97 13.98 29.13
N GLY A 414 2.21 13.29 28.01
CA GLY A 414 2.51 11.84 27.99
C GLY A 414 3.99 11.57 28.23
N ALA A 415 4.28 10.64 29.16
CA ALA A 415 5.58 10.24 29.70
C ALA A 415 6.80 10.51 28.79
N GLY A 416 7.78 11.22 29.37
CA GLY A 416 8.96 11.73 28.68
C GLY A 416 9.84 10.66 28.05
N VAL A 417 10.21 10.92 26.79
CA VAL A 417 11.49 10.52 26.23
C VAL A 417 12.04 11.75 25.52
N ASP A 418 13.16 12.26 26.02
CA ASP A 418 13.88 13.39 25.44
C ASP A 418 14.25 13.08 23.99
N VAL A 419 13.75 13.93 23.08
CA VAL A 419 14.02 13.91 21.64
C VAL A 419 15.50 14.23 21.32
N SER A 420 16.29 14.60 22.34
CA SER A 420 17.68 15.03 22.19
C SER A 420 18.71 13.89 22.00
N ASN A 421 18.32 12.62 22.12
CA ASN A 421 19.28 11.51 22.10
C ASN A 421 19.39 10.74 20.77
N MET A 422 18.60 11.06 19.74
CA MET A 422 18.68 10.35 18.45
C MET A 422 19.87 10.79 17.57
N GLN A 423 20.59 11.85 17.91
CA GLN A 423 21.69 12.39 17.09
C GLN A 423 23.09 11.99 17.57
N ARG A 424 23.23 11.15 18.60
CA ARG A 424 24.53 10.85 19.21
C ARG A 424 25.03 9.41 19.15
N GLU A 425 24.23 8.45 18.68
CA GLU A 425 24.64 7.04 18.64
C GLU A 425 25.13 6.53 17.27
N SER A 426 25.37 7.41 16.29
CA SER A 426 25.99 7.04 15.00
C SER A 426 27.52 7.23 14.95
N GLN A 427 28.15 7.87 15.93
CA GLN A 427 29.60 8.10 15.91
C GLN A 427 30.32 7.30 16.99
N GLY A 428 30.60 6.04 16.67
CA GLY A 428 31.48 5.15 17.43
C GLY A 428 32.60 4.58 16.58
N GLN A 429 33.79 5.19 16.73
CA GLN A 429 35.14 4.63 16.53
C GLN A 429 35.70 4.42 15.11
N SER A 430 36.59 5.34 14.72
CA SER A 430 37.86 5.07 14.03
C SER A 430 38.73 6.34 14.09
N GLN A 431 39.77 6.35 14.95
CA GLN A 431 40.79 7.41 14.98
C GLN A 431 42.03 6.95 14.20
N GLY A 432 42.48 7.77 13.26
CA GLY A 432 43.82 7.74 12.66
C GLY A 432 44.13 9.14 12.08
N PRO A 433 45.33 9.72 12.29
CA PRO A 433 45.57 11.14 12.06
C PRO A 433 46.07 11.44 10.64
N GLY A 434 45.66 12.57 10.07
CA GLY A 434 46.20 13.09 8.81
C GLY A 434 45.73 14.50 8.51
N GLN A 435 46.66 15.45 8.48
CA GLN A 435 46.49 16.88 8.24
C GLN A 435 46.01 17.22 6.82
N GLY A 436 45.31 18.35 6.67
CA GLY A 436 45.14 19.04 5.38
C GLY A 436 44.12 20.19 5.43
N GLN A 437 44.61 21.43 5.51
CA GLN A 437 43.84 22.68 5.39
C GLN A 437 43.26 22.90 3.99
N GLY A 438 42.09 23.54 3.92
CA GLY A 438 41.60 24.25 2.73
C GLY A 438 40.12 24.57 2.84
N GLY A 439 39.77 25.85 3.07
CA GLY A 439 38.38 26.32 3.10
C GLY A 439 37.95 26.95 1.79
N HIS A 440 36.67 26.81 1.42
CA HIS A 440 35.84 27.92 0.92
C HIS A 440 34.37 27.50 0.79
N GLU A 441 33.53 28.38 1.33
CA GLU A 441 32.23 28.86 0.85
C GLU A 441 31.05 27.90 0.65
N GLY A 442 29.96 28.24 1.34
CA GLY A 442 28.70 27.54 1.41
C GLY A 442 27.94 27.46 0.10
N SER A 443 27.47 26.25 -0.19
CA SER A 443 26.34 25.98 -1.06
C SER A 443 25.20 25.51 -0.16
N VAL A 444 24.11 26.28 -0.12
CA VAL A 444 22.91 25.99 0.66
C VAL A 444 22.10 24.94 -0.10
N ASP A 445 22.16 23.72 0.43
CA ASP A 445 21.02 22.89 0.82
C ASP A 445 19.94 22.57 -0.24
N ASP A 446 20.25 21.59 -1.08
CA ASP A 446 19.26 20.76 -1.80
C ASP A 446 19.03 19.41 -1.09
N GLY A 447 19.86 19.10 -0.07
CA GLY A 447 19.83 17.83 0.67
C GLY A 447 18.71 17.73 1.70
N SER A 448 18.35 18.84 2.38
CA SER A 448 17.41 18.78 3.51
C SER A 448 15.92 18.59 3.13
N ARG A 449 15.55 18.70 1.84
CA ARG A 449 14.13 18.67 1.42
C ARG A 449 13.54 17.26 1.30
N MET A 450 14.35 16.25 0.99
CA MET A 450 13.94 14.84 0.87
C MET A 450 14.09 14.03 2.17
N GLU A 451 14.95 14.47 3.11
CA GLU A 451 15.28 13.72 4.33
C GLU A 451 14.03 13.26 5.11
N GLY A 452 13.04 14.13 5.30
CA GLY A 452 11.86 13.75 6.08
C GLY A 452 10.82 12.88 5.33
N LEU A 453 10.93 12.72 4.01
CA LEU A 453 10.16 11.75 3.23
C LEU A 453 10.87 10.39 3.25
N GLU A 454 12.20 10.39 3.19
CA GLU A 454 13.05 9.21 3.37
C GLU A 454 12.84 8.63 4.79
N ASP A 455 12.87 9.46 5.84
CA ASP A 455 12.55 9.05 7.21
C ASP A 455 11.14 8.44 7.35
N LEU A 456 10.18 8.91 6.53
CA LEU A 456 8.81 8.39 6.53
C LEU A 456 8.71 7.01 5.86
N LEU A 457 9.46 6.82 4.78
CA LEU A 457 9.59 5.52 4.09
C LEU A 457 10.35 4.52 4.96
N ASP A 458 11.38 4.97 5.67
CA ASP A 458 12.17 4.18 6.63
C ASP A 458 11.35 3.82 7.88
N PHE A 459 10.50 4.73 8.38
CA PHE A 459 9.59 4.45 9.50
C PHE A 459 8.59 3.34 9.15
N GLU A 460 8.13 3.28 7.90
CA GLU A 460 7.29 2.19 7.40
C GLU A 460 8.08 0.89 7.16
N GLY A 461 9.40 0.93 7.29
CA GLY A 461 10.31 -0.22 7.22
C GLY A 461 10.97 -0.46 5.87
N ASN A 462 10.87 0.43 4.89
CA ASN A 462 11.32 0.16 3.52
C ASN A 462 12.78 0.55 3.26
N GLY A 463 13.69 -0.43 3.31
CA GLY A 463 14.97 -0.36 2.59
C GLY A 463 14.80 -0.74 1.11
N VAL A 464 15.41 0.05 0.23
CA VAL A 464 15.49 -0.07 -1.24
C VAL A 464 15.56 -1.50 -1.77
#